data_AF-A0A920UC96-F1
#
_entry.id   AF-A0A920UC96-F1
#
_cell.length_a   1.000
_cell.length_b   1.000
_cell.length_c   1.000
_cell.angle_alpha   90.00
_cell.angle_beta   90.00
_cell.angle_gamma   90.00
#
_symmetry.space_group_name_H-M   'P 1'
#
loop_
_entity.id
_entity.type
_entity.pdbx_description
1 polymer ?
#
loop_
_entity_poly.entity_id
_entity_poly.type
_entity_poly.pdbx_seq_one_letter_code
_entity_poly.pdbx_strand_id
1 'polypeptide(L)'
;MSRTPIKIFRTDNGPCPYLKKGENWQNISFQTSKLPPDGYTSLLNQGFRRSGLTIYHPVCSSCKECIPIRIDVLNFFKKTRGSAVHGEKTMISVLNIIRPNLSREILLFIVVISMSGKKTDFWVKEDEYLDFLIDSPVPTEILRYYLGEKLIGLGWVDRLPELLSSVFFVFDPDYFSQKGTGSFFSSL
;
A
#
# COMPACT_ATOMS: atom_id res chain seq x y z
N MET A 1 -28.21 19.41 -8.80
CA MET A 1 -26.88 18.89 -8.40
C MET A 1 -26.42 19.68 -7.19
N SER A 2 -26.31 19.06 -6.02
CA SER A 2 -25.74 19.71 -4.84
C SER A 2 -24.23 19.94 -5.09
N ARG A 3 -23.79 21.19 -5.09
CA ARG A 3 -22.37 21.55 -5.19
C ARG A 3 -21.79 21.57 -3.79
N THR A 4 -21.41 20.41 -3.28
CA THR A 4 -20.66 20.34 -2.01
C THR A 4 -19.26 20.89 -2.24
N PRO A 5 -18.83 21.95 -1.54
CA PRO A 5 -17.49 22.49 -1.68
C PRO A 5 -16.46 21.45 -1.19
N ILE A 6 -15.46 21.15 -2.02
CA ILE A 6 -14.33 20.30 -1.63
C ILE A 6 -13.31 21.19 -0.91
N LYS A 7 -13.02 20.87 0.35
CA LYS A 7 -11.95 21.52 1.10
C LYS A 7 -10.62 20.90 0.70
N ILE A 8 -9.69 21.76 0.28
CA ILE A 8 -8.32 21.38 -0.07
C ILE A 8 -7.41 21.87 1.04
N PHE A 9 -6.55 21.00 1.53
CA PHE A 9 -5.57 21.27 2.57
C PHE A 9 -4.17 21.24 1.97
N ARG A 10 -3.28 22.04 2.56
CA ARG A 10 -1.85 22.03 2.24
C ARG A 10 -1.08 21.78 3.52
N THR A 11 -0.32 20.70 3.57
CA THR A 11 0.43 20.28 4.75
C THR A 11 1.91 20.30 4.44
N ASP A 12 2.70 20.97 5.28
CA ASP A 12 4.16 20.87 5.26
C ASP A 12 4.59 19.62 6.03
N ASN A 13 5.31 18.72 5.36
CA ASN A 13 5.76 17.45 5.93
C ASN A 13 7.23 17.49 6.37
N GLY A 14 7.86 18.67 6.39
CA GLY A 14 9.26 18.84 6.72
C GLY A 14 10.21 18.43 5.59
N PRO A 15 11.49 18.15 5.89
CA PRO A 15 12.52 17.91 4.88
C PRO A 15 12.19 16.72 3.97
N CYS A 16 12.41 16.88 2.67
CA CYS A 16 12.18 15.82 1.70
C CYS A 16 13.15 14.65 1.93
N PRO A 17 12.66 13.40 2.10
CA PRO A 17 13.52 12.24 2.33
C PRO A 17 14.38 11.86 1.11
N TYR A 18 13.98 12.32 -0.08
CA TYR A 18 14.72 12.07 -1.33
C TYR A 18 15.80 13.12 -1.62
N LEU A 19 15.74 14.29 -1.00
CA LEU A 19 16.70 15.37 -1.24
C LEU A 19 17.74 15.42 -0.14
N LYS A 20 19.01 15.57 -0.53
CA LYS A 20 20.11 15.82 0.40
C LYS A 20 20.09 17.23 0.98
N LYS A 21 19.55 18.19 0.23
CA LYS A 21 19.34 19.58 0.66
C LYS A 21 17.97 19.65 1.31
N GLY A 22 17.90 20.09 2.56
CA GLY A 22 16.70 20.04 3.43
C GLY A 22 15.54 20.95 3.00
N GLU A 23 15.19 20.95 1.72
CA GLU A 23 13.97 21.56 1.23
C GLU A 23 12.78 20.74 1.67
N ASN A 24 11.75 21.44 2.14
CA ASN A 24 10.54 20.78 2.60
C ASN A 24 9.70 20.27 1.42
N TRP A 25 9.01 19.16 1.66
CA TRP A 25 7.98 18.67 0.75
C TRP A 25 6.61 18.85 1.40
N GLN A 26 5.60 19.01 0.57
CA GLN A 26 4.25 19.28 1.03
C GLN A 26 3.27 18.30 0.43
N ASN A 27 2.11 18.15 1.06
CA ASN A 27 0.96 17.48 0.48
C ASN A 27 -0.11 18.51 0.15
N ILE A 28 -0.73 18.36 -1.01
CA ILE A 28 -2.06 18.93 -1.27
C ILE A 28 -3.05 17.78 -1.10
N SER A 29 -4.05 17.92 -0.23
CA SER A 29 -4.98 16.84 0.09
C SER A 29 -6.42 17.29 0.17
N PHE A 30 -7.33 16.33 0.01
CA PHE A 30 -8.76 16.49 0.29
C PHE A 30 -9.31 15.16 0.82
N GLN A 31 -10.47 15.23 1.49
CA GLN A 31 -11.15 14.05 2.02
C GLN A 31 -12.42 13.77 1.22
N THR A 32 -12.68 12.50 0.95
CA THR A 32 -13.94 12.03 0.37
C THR A 32 -14.24 10.64 0.88
N SER A 33 -15.52 10.35 1.15
CA SER A 33 -15.99 9.01 1.51
C SER A 33 -16.27 8.13 0.29
N LYS A 34 -16.32 8.71 -0.91
CA LYS A 34 -16.59 7.98 -2.15
C LYS A 34 -15.93 8.63 -3.35
N LEU A 35 -15.35 7.79 -4.20
CA LEU A 35 -14.75 8.20 -5.46
C LEU A 35 -15.04 7.11 -6.51
N PRO A 36 -15.49 7.48 -7.72
CA PRO A 36 -15.58 6.51 -8.81
C PRO A 36 -14.19 5.89 -9.10
N PRO A 37 -14.08 4.57 -9.32
CA PRO A 37 -12.79 3.92 -9.57
C PRO A 37 -12.00 4.53 -10.74
N ASP A 38 -12.67 4.95 -11.81
CA ASP A 38 -12.02 5.63 -12.95
C ASP A 38 -11.52 7.03 -12.57
N GLY A 39 -12.26 7.72 -11.70
CA GLY A 39 -11.85 9.00 -11.13
C GLY A 39 -10.60 8.85 -10.29
N TYR A 40 -10.53 7.81 -9.46
CA TYR A 40 -9.32 7.52 -8.69
C TYR A 40 -8.14 7.10 -9.58
N THR A 41 -8.40 6.29 -10.61
CA THR A 41 -7.38 5.92 -11.62
C THR A 41 -6.78 7.17 -12.28
N SER A 42 -7.63 8.14 -12.62
CA SER A 42 -7.19 9.42 -13.18
C SER A 42 -6.31 10.23 -12.22
N LEU A 43 -6.62 10.21 -10.92
CA LEU A 43 -5.81 10.86 -9.88
C LEU A 43 -4.48 10.14 -9.66
N LEU A 44 -4.48 8.81 -9.60
CA LEU A 44 -3.26 7.99 -9.51
C LEU A 44 -2.30 8.28 -10.68
N ASN A 45 -2.83 8.41 -11.90
CA ASN A 45 -2.04 8.75 -13.09
C ASN A 45 -1.42 10.16 -13.03
N GLN A 46 -2.00 11.06 -12.23
CA GLN A 46 -1.46 12.38 -11.93
C GLN A 46 -0.51 12.39 -10.72
N GLY A 47 -0.26 11.23 -10.11
CA GLY A 47 0.64 11.09 -8.96
C GLY A 47 -0.03 11.37 -7.61
N PHE A 48 -1.35 11.46 -7.54
CA PHE A 48 -2.06 11.39 -6.27
C PHE A 48 -1.93 9.98 -5.68
N ARG A 49 -2.06 9.90 -4.36
CA ARG A 49 -2.04 8.71 -3.54
C ARG A 49 -3.20 8.81 -2.54
N ARG A 50 -3.47 7.74 -1.80
CA ARG A 50 -4.46 7.78 -0.73
C ARG A 50 -4.00 7.08 0.53
N SER A 51 -4.67 7.43 1.61
CA SER A 51 -4.57 6.82 2.93
C SER A 51 -5.93 7.02 3.58
N GLY A 52 -6.62 5.93 3.91
CA GLY A 52 -8.00 6.05 4.35
C GLY A 52 -8.90 6.75 3.32
N LEU A 53 -9.67 7.71 3.83
CA LEU A 53 -10.51 8.65 3.07
C LEU A 53 -9.75 9.89 2.54
N THR A 54 -8.46 10.02 2.85
CA THR A 54 -7.65 11.17 2.42
C THR A 54 -6.96 10.86 1.10
N ILE A 55 -7.22 11.69 0.09
CA ILE A 55 -6.49 11.71 -1.19
C ILE A 55 -5.46 12.83 -1.13
N TYR A 56 -4.21 12.55 -1.48
CA TYR A 56 -3.12 13.53 -1.39
C TYR A 56 -2.15 13.44 -2.57
N HIS A 57 -1.53 14.57 -2.91
CA HIS A 57 -0.45 14.63 -3.88
C HIS A 57 0.79 15.25 -3.24
N PRO A 58 1.93 14.54 -3.22
CA PRO A 58 3.20 15.11 -2.78
C PRO A 58 3.70 16.13 -3.78
N VAL A 59 3.92 17.35 -3.32
CA VAL A 59 4.39 18.50 -4.11
C VAL A 59 5.69 19.02 -3.52
N CYS A 60 6.70 19.16 -4.37
CA CYS A 60 7.98 19.79 -4.04
C CYS A 60 8.36 20.75 -5.18
N SER A 61 8.90 21.93 -4.84
CA SER A 61 9.29 22.95 -5.82
C SER A 61 10.51 22.58 -6.65
N SER A 62 11.39 21.74 -6.09
CA SER A 62 12.72 21.42 -6.63
C SER A 62 12.93 19.95 -6.96
N CYS A 63 11.93 19.10 -6.70
CA CYS A 63 12.04 17.64 -6.81
C CYS A 63 10.85 17.03 -7.54
N LYS A 64 11.14 16.00 -8.34
CA LYS A 64 10.14 15.19 -9.05
C LYS A 64 10.31 13.68 -8.80
N GLU A 65 11.11 13.30 -7.80
CA GLU A 65 11.44 11.89 -7.49
C GLU A 65 10.26 11.11 -6.90
N CYS A 66 9.20 11.79 -6.44
CA CYS A 66 8.01 11.12 -5.91
C CYS A 66 7.09 10.59 -7.03
N ILE A 67 7.66 9.75 -7.89
CA ILE A 67 6.95 9.13 -9.01
C ILE A 67 6.19 7.87 -8.56
N PRO A 68 5.00 7.59 -9.13
CA PRO A 68 4.34 6.31 -8.96
C PRO A 68 5.17 5.20 -9.62
N ILE A 69 5.43 4.13 -8.88
CA ILE A 69 6.01 2.90 -9.44
C ILE A 69 4.88 2.14 -10.14
N ARG A 70 5.15 1.67 -11.36
CA ARG A 70 4.20 0.88 -12.17
C ARG A 70 4.85 -0.41 -12.61
N ILE A 71 4.16 -1.52 -12.42
CA ILE A 71 4.59 -2.82 -12.88
C ILE A 71 3.63 -3.35 -13.93
N ASP A 72 4.17 -3.61 -15.12
CA ASP A 72 3.48 -4.34 -16.17
C ASP A 72 3.51 -5.83 -15.82
N VAL A 73 2.49 -6.28 -15.09
CA VAL A 73 2.37 -7.65 -14.60
C VAL A 73 2.41 -8.68 -15.75
N LEU A 74 1.88 -8.33 -16.93
CA LEU A 74 1.83 -9.22 -18.10
C LEU A 74 3.21 -9.49 -18.69
N ASN A 75 4.14 -8.54 -18.57
CA ASN A 75 5.50 -8.66 -19.10
C ASN A 75 6.58 -8.80 -18.02
N PHE A 76 6.24 -8.59 -16.75
CA PHE A 76 7.18 -8.70 -15.62
C PHE A 76 7.81 -10.09 -15.54
N PHE A 77 6.98 -11.15 -15.61
CA PHE A 77 7.44 -12.54 -15.51
C PHE A 77 8.17 -13.05 -16.76
N LYS A 78 8.07 -12.36 -17.90
CA LYS A 78 8.80 -12.74 -19.12
C LYS A 78 10.28 -12.39 -19.04
N LYS A 79 10.66 -11.38 -18.25
CA LYS A 79 12.05 -10.95 -18.05
C LYS A 79 12.78 -11.75 -16.97
N THR A 80 12.05 -12.31 -16.00
CA THR A 80 12.60 -13.11 -14.89
C THR A 80 12.61 -14.61 -15.20
N ARG A 81 13.19 -15.01 -16.34
CA ARG A 81 13.40 -16.44 -16.68
C ARG A 81 14.30 -17.21 -15.69
N GLY A 82 14.88 -16.53 -14.69
CA GLY A 82 15.65 -17.15 -13.60
C GLY A 82 15.11 -16.86 -12.19
N SER A 83 13.92 -16.27 -12.04
CA SER A 83 13.37 -15.91 -10.72
C SER A 83 11.86 -16.07 -10.60
N ALA A 84 11.23 -16.78 -11.54
CA ALA A 84 9.95 -17.37 -11.25
C ALA A 84 10.20 -18.41 -10.15
N VAL A 85 9.75 -18.13 -8.94
CA VAL A 85 9.76 -19.05 -7.79
C VAL A 85 8.87 -20.26 -8.15
N HIS A 86 9.39 -21.13 -9.00
CA HIS A 86 8.87 -22.46 -9.32
C HIS A 86 9.72 -23.47 -8.56
N GLY A 87 9.90 -23.25 -7.26
CA GLY A 87 10.17 -24.34 -6.36
C GLY A 87 8.82 -24.94 -5.99
N GLU A 88 8.58 -26.22 -6.32
CA GLU A 88 7.39 -27.01 -5.93
C GLU A 88 7.10 -27.04 -4.40
N LYS A 89 7.85 -26.30 -3.58
CA LYS A 89 7.76 -26.22 -2.12
C LYS A 89 7.41 -24.84 -1.57
N THR A 90 7.13 -23.83 -2.41
CA THR A 90 6.81 -22.47 -1.93
C THR A 90 5.58 -21.93 -2.65
N MET A 91 4.47 -22.67 -2.60
CA MET A 91 3.18 -22.15 -3.07
C MET A 91 2.69 -21.10 -2.08
N ILE A 92 3.07 -19.84 -2.30
CA ILE A 92 2.40 -18.72 -1.66
C ILE A 92 1.01 -18.64 -2.28
N SER A 93 -0.01 -19.00 -1.50
CA SER A 93 -1.39 -18.88 -1.94
C SER A 93 -1.96 -17.54 -1.48
N VAL A 94 -2.65 -16.86 -2.40
CA VAL A 94 -3.48 -15.69 -2.09
C VAL A 94 -4.88 -16.22 -1.87
N LEU A 95 -5.25 -16.45 -0.60
CA LEU A 95 -6.38 -17.32 -0.31
C LEU A 95 -7.73 -16.61 -0.24
N ASN A 96 -7.76 -15.29 0.02
CA ASN A 96 -9.03 -14.59 0.21
C ASN A 96 -8.96 -13.11 -0.13
N ILE A 97 -9.94 -12.65 -0.90
CA ILE A 97 -10.29 -11.24 -1.10
C ILE A 97 -11.43 -10.95 -0.12
N ILE A 98 -11.15 -10.17 0.91
CA ILE A 98 -12.19 -9.68 1.82
C ILE A 98 -12.30 -8.16 1.71
N ARG A 99 -13.49 -7.62 1.96
CA ARG A 99 -13.61 -6.21 2.33
C ARG A 99 -12.76 -5.99 3.59
N PRO A 100 -12.02 -4.87 3.68
CA PRO A 100 -11.25 -4.55 4.86
C PRO A 100 -12.13 -4.68 6.10
N ASN A 101 -11.69 -5.54 7.01
CA ASN A 101 -12.34 -5.73 8.30
C ASN A 101 -11.28 -5.82 9.38
N LEU A 102 -11.70 -5.46 10.59
CA LEU A 102 -10.93 -5.75 11.78
C LEU A 102 -11.19 -7.20 12.17
N SER A 103 -10.30 -8.12 11.76
CA SER A 103 -10.32 -9.50 12.26
C SER A 103 -9.26 -9.68 13.34
N ARG A 104 -9.57 -10.54 14.32
CA ARG A 104 -8.62 -10.90 15.38
C ARG A 104 -7.31 -11.47 14.80
N GLU A 105 -7.40 -12.24 13.71
CA GLU A 105 -6.25 -12.79 13.00
C GLU A 105 -5.34 -11.68 12.42
N ILE A 106 -5.93 -10.67 11.77
CA ILE A 106 -5.18 -9.54 11.19
C ILE A 106 -4.50 -8.72 12.30
N LEU A 107 -5.24 -8.40 13.36
CA LEU A 107 -4.69 -7.66 14.50
C LEU A 107 -3.55 -8.41 15.18
N LEU A 108 -3.74 -9.71 15.44
CA LEU A 108 -2.70 -10.55 16.03
C LEU A 108 -1.46 -10.61 15.13
N PHE A 109 -1.63 -10.76 13.82
CA PHE A 109 -0.52 -10.78 12.88
C PHE A 109 0.28 -9.46 12.94
N ILE A 110 -0.41 -8.32 12.88
CA ILE A 110 0.23 -7.00 12.96
C ILE A 110 0.97 -6.82 14.29
N VAL A 111 0.33 -7.16 15.42
CA VAL A 111 0.95 -7.06 16.75
C VAL A 111 2.20 -7.93 16.85
N VAL A 112 2.13 -9.19 16.40
CA VAL A 112 3.27 -10.11 16.44
C VAL A 112 4.42 -9.57 15.58
N ILE A 113 4.17 -9.11 14.36
CA ILE A 113 5.22 -8.53 13.52
C ILE A 113 5.82 -7.26 14.14
N SER A 114 4.99 -6.37 14.68
CA SER A 114 5.46 -5.15 15.37
C SER A 114 6.32 -5.49 16.60
N MET A 115 6.01 -6.56 17.33
CA MET A 115 6.78 -7.00 18.49
C MET A 115 8.06 -7.77 18.12
N SER A 116 8.05 -8.51 17.01
CA SER A 116 9.21 -9.25 16.49
C SER A 116 10.22 -8.35 15.77
N GLY A 117 9.78 -7.17 15.31
CA GLY A 117 10.63 -6.14 14.73
C GLY A 117 11.56 -5.53 15.77
N LYS A 118 12.85 -5.89 15.73
CA LYS A 118 13.91 -5.08 16.34
C LYS A 118 13.81 -3.64 15.79
N LYS A 119 13.22 -2.73 16.58
CA LYS A 119 13.04 -1.27 16.33
C LYS A 119 11.93 -0.83 15.38
N THR A 120 10.67 -1.06 15.74
CA THR A 120 9.60 -0.16 15.28
C THR A 120 8.71 0.21 16.46
N ASP A 121 8.82 1.46 16.94
CA ASP A 121 7.90 2.07 17.95
C ASP A 121 6.48 2.29 17.40
N PHE A 122 6.01 1.46 16.47
CA PHE A 122 4.70 1.57 15.85
C PHE A 122 3.65 0.81 16.68
N TRP A 123 3.20 1.44 17.76
CA TRP A 123 1.92 1.11 18.38
C TRP A 123 0.82 1.84 17.62
N VAL A 124 0.28 1.23 16.56
CA VAL A 124 -0.87 1.80 15.85
C VAL A 124 -2.10 1.61 16.75
N LYS A 125 -2.72 2.70 17.19
CA LYS A 125 -4.00 2.63 17.90
C LYS A 125 -5.06 2.07 16.96
N GLU A 126 -6.04 1.34 17.50
CA GLU A 126 -7.10 0.72 16.71
C GLU A 126 -7.78 1.71 15.74
N ASP A 127 -8.11 2.91 16.22
CA ASP A 127 -8.72 3.97 15.39
C ASP A 127 -7.79 4.44 14.26
N GLU A 128 -6.49 4.59 14.52
CA GLU A 128 -5.50 4.97 13.49
C GLU A 128 -5.37 3.88 12.42
N TYR A 129 -5.50 2.61 12.82
CA TYR A 129 -5.50 1.48 11.90
C TYR A 129 -6.77 1.47 11.03
N LEU A 130 -7.94 1.70 11.63
CA LEU A 130 -9.22 1.78 10.93
C LEU A 130 -9.21 2.92 9.91
N ASP A 131 -8.82 4.12 10.35
CA ASP A 131 -8.75 5.32 9.52
C ASP A 131 -7.72 5.18 8.39
N PHE A 132 -6.61 4.48 8.62
CA PHE A 132 -5.54 4.33 7.62
C PHE A 132 -5.85 3.23 6.58
N LEU A 133 -6.35 2.06 7.02
CA LEU A 133 -6.36 0.83 6.22
C LEU A 133 -7.73 0.25 5.94
N ILE A 134 -8.75 0.59 6.73
CA ILE A 134 -10.08 0.01 6.58
C ILE A 134 -10.97 0.92 5.74
N ASP A 135 -11.05 2.19 6.09
CA ASP A 135 -11.86 3.13 5.33
C ASP A 135 -11.25 3.44 3.97
N SER A 136 -12.08 3.44 2.93
CA SER A 136 -11.65 3.70 1.57
C SER A 136 -12.73 4.35 0.73
N PRO A 137 -12.38 5.36 -0.10
CA PRO A 137 -13.31 5.94 -1.05
C PRO A 137 -13.54 5.05 -2.28
N VAL A 138 -12.77 3.97 -2.44
CA VAL A 138 -12.81 3.05 -3.60
C VAL A 138 -12.92 1.60 -3.14
N PRO A 139 -13.25 0.65 -4.04
CA PRO A 139 -13.18 -0.77 -3.72
C PRO A 139 -11.76 -1.19 -3.33
N THR A 140 -11.57 -1.51 -2.05
CA THR A 140 -10.31 -1.99 -1.49
C THR A 140 -10.52 -3.41 -0.97
N GLU A 141 -9.47 -4.21 -1.08
CA GLU A 141 -9.44 -5.62 -0.74
C GLU A 141 -8.19 -5.90 0.11
N ILE A 142 -8.28 -6.85 1.04
CA ILE A 142 -7.11 -7.38 1.76
C ILE A 142 -6.70 -8.70 1.11
N LEU A 143 -5.47 -8.75 0.59
CA LEU A 143 -4.79 -9.96 0.15
C LEU A 143 -4.08 -10.61 1.34
N ARG A 144 -4.37 -11.89 1.58
CA ARG A 144 -3.68 -12.71 2.58
C ARG A 144 -2.72 -13.67 1.91
N TYR A 145 -1.47 -13.69 2.37
CA TYR A 145 -0.41 -14.53 1.83
C TYR A 145 -0.11 -15.66 2.81
N TYR A 146 -0.24 -16.90 2.35
CA TYR A 146 0.00 -18.09 3.17
C TYR A 146 1.17 -18.92 2.65
N LEU A 147 1.94 -19.50 3.57
CA LEU A 147 2.89 -20.59 3.29
C LEU A 147 2.37 -21.86 3.96
N GLY A 148 1.80 -22.77 3.17
CA GLY A 148 0.97 -23.86 3.71
C GLY A 148 -0.25 -23.27 4.41
N GLU A 149 -0.42 -23.56 5.70
CA GLU A 149 -1.51 -23.03 6.54
C GLU A 149 -1.10 -21.77 7.32
N LYS A 150 0.17 -21.36 7.27
CA LYS A 150 0.67 -20.21 8.04
C LYS A 150 0.47 -18.91 7.26
N LEU A 151 -0.22 -17.95 7.87
CA LEU A 151 -0.26 -16.56 7.38
C LEU A 151 1.13 -15.93 7.51
N ILE A 152 1.68 -15.44 6.40
CA ILE A 152 3.02 -14.83 6.34
C ILE A 152 3.00 -13.38 5.85
N GLY A 153 1.85 -12.86 5.42
CA GLY A 153 1.72 -11.46 5.03
C GLY A 153 0.30 -11.03 4.69
N LEU A 154 0.10 -9.72 4.69
CA LEU A 154 -1.15 -9.04 4.40
C LEU A 154 -0.88 -7.82 3.51
N GLY A 155 -1.69 -7.65 2.47
CA GLY A 155 -1.62 -6.49 1.57
C GLY A 155 -2.99 -5.84 1.35
N TRP A 156 -3.07 -4.53 1.49
CA TRP A 156 -4.24 -3.74 1.14
C TRP A 156 -4.10 -3.25 -0.28
N VAL A 157 -5.05 -3.62 -1.14
CA VAL A 157 -5.02 -3.28 -2.57
C VAL A 157 -6.32 -2.62 -2.99
N ASP A 158 -6.21 -1.55 -3.76
CA ASP A 158 -7.36 -0.98 -4.47
C ASP A 158 -7.56 -1.72 -5.77
N ARG A 159 -8.79 -2.18 -5.97
CA ARG A 159 -9.20 -2.84 -7.20
C ARG A 159 -9.86 -1.84 -8.13
N LEU A 160 -9.08 -1.39 -9.12
CA LEU A 160 -9.53 -0.46 -10.15
C LEU A 160 -9.72 -1.20 -11.48
N PRO A 161 -10.48 -0.64 -12.44
CA PRO A 161 -10.85 -1.37 -13.65
C PRO A 161 -9.67 -1.84 -14.49
N GLU A 162 -8.58 -1.08 -14.52
CA GLU A 162 -7.40 -1.36 -15.37
C GLU A 162 -6.13 -1.66 -14.58
N LEU A 163 -6.14 -1.50 -13.24
CA LEU A 163 -4.95 -1.69 -12.41
C LEU A 163 -5.27 -2.04 -10.96
N LEU A 164 -4.30 -2.64 -10.28
CA LEU A 164 -4.29 -2.76 -8.82
C LEU A 164 -3.36 -1.68 -8.25
N SER A 165 -3.79 -1.04 -7.16
CA SER A 165 -2.93 -0.10 -6.41
C SER A 165 -2.62 -0.66 -5.04
N SER A 166 -1.36 -0.96 -4.75
CA SER A 166 -0.89 -1.33 -3.41
C SER A 166 -0.94 -0.11 -2.49
N VAL A 167 -1.61 -0.27 -1.35
CA VAL A 167 -1.83 0.79 -0.36
C VAL A 167 -0.90 0.58 0.83
N PHE A 168 -0.88 -0.64 1.35
CA PHE A 168 -0.04 -1.03 2.47
C PHE A 168 0.25 -2.52 2.42
N PHE A 169 1.42 -2.92 2.91
CA PHE A 169 1.83 -4.31 2.97
C PHE A 169 2.63 -4.57 4.25
N VAL A 170 2.32 -5.67 4.93
CA VAL A 170 3.03 -6.15 6.13
C VAL A 170 3.29 -7.64 5.98
N PHE A 171 4.45 -8.11 6.43
CA PHE A 171 4.87 -9.50 6.28
C PHE A 171 5.80 -9.95 7.40
N ASP A 172 5.92 -11.28 7.55
CA ASP A 172 6.86 -11.93 8.45
C ASP A 172 8.27 -11.97 7.81
N PRO A 173 9.26 -11.22 8.34
CA PRO A 173 10.57 -11.09 7.72
C PRO A 173 11.37 -12.40 7.71
N ASP A 174 11.10 -13.33 8.64
CA ASP A 174 11.80 -14.61 8.72
C ASP A 174 11.52 -15.49 7.49
N TYR A 175 10.37 -15.30 6.86
CA TYR A 175 9.95 -16.02 5.64
C TYR A 175 10.41 -15.34 4.35
N PHE A 176 11.13 -14.22 4.45
CA PHE A 176 11.55 -13.40 3.32
C PHE A 176 13.06 -13.37 3.06
N SER A 177 13.88 -13.80 4.02
CA SER A 177 15.36 -13.77 3.88
C SER A 177 15.94 -14.88 3.00
N GLN A 178 15.13 -15.86 2.56
CA GLN A 178 15.60 -16.95 1.72
C GLN A 178 15.52 -16.57 0.23
N LYS A 179 16.64 -16.04 -0.29
CA LYS A 179 17.01 -15.90 -1.71
C LYS A 179 15.85 -15.96 -2.73
N GLY A 180 15.26 -14.80 -3.04
CA GLY A 180 14.45 -14.59 -4.25
C GLY A 180 13.02 -14.12 -4.05
N THR A 181 12.45 -14.17 -2.84
CA THR A 181 11.08 -13.72 -2.55
C THR A 181 10.95 -12.21 -2.28
N GLY A 182 12.02 -11.55 -1.82
CA GLY A 182 12.02 -10.11 -1.55
C GLY A 182 11.68 -9.24 -2.77
N SER A 183 12.01 -9.70 -3.98
CA SER A 183 11.74 -8.99 -5.24
C SER A 183 10.26 -8.98 -5.65
N PHE A 184 9.45 -9.90 -5.11
CA PHE A 184 8.02 -9.98 -5.43
C PHE A 184 7.22 -8.88 -4.73
N PHE A 185 7.63 -8.49 -3.51
CA PHE A 185 6.84 -7.60 -2.65
C PHE A 185 7.39 -6.17 -2.55
N SER A 186 8.67 -5.93 -2.88
CA SER A 186 9.16 -4.56 -3.13
C SER A 186 8.58 -3.93 -4.40
N SER A 187 7.82 -4.72 -5.15
CA SER A 187 7.39 -4.49 -6.53
C SER A 187 5.86 -4.40 -6.64
N LEU A 188 5.11 -4.79 -5.60
CA LEU A 188 3.64 -4.67 -5.55
C LEU A 188 3.22 -3.36 -4.91
#